data_AF-A0A1T1ZWR9-F1
#
_entry.id   AF-A0A1T1ZWR9-F1
#
_cell.length_a   1.000
_cell.length_b   1.000
_cell.length_c   1.000
_cell.angle_alpha   90.00
_cell.angle_beta   90.00
_cell.angle_gamma   90.00
#
_symmetry.space_group_name_H-M   'P 1'
#
loop_
_entity.id
_entity.type
_entity.pdbx_description
1 polymer ?
#
loop_
_entity_poly.entity_id
_entity_poly.type
_entity_poly.pdbx_seq_one_letter_code
_entity_poly.pdbx_strand_id
1 'polypeptide(L)'
;MSTENEPDWPILVISLQDAAKRRAMVSKQLEALGLSFKFFDAIDGRSGLPAAYESQVDRAGTEAYFGRPMSDGQYACALSHLAVYRQIVEEKLPGAIILKDDAILGDAFALFLREK
;
A
#
# COMPACT_ATOMS: atom_id res chain seq x y z
N MET A 1 6.11 30.62 12.67
CA MET A 1 4.70 30.31 12.40
C MET A 1 4.61 28.80 12.30
N SER A 2 4.13 28.19 13.37
CA SER A 2 4.03 26.74 13.53
C SER A 2 2.91 26.23 12.63
N THR A 3 3.23 25.37 11.67
CA THR A 3 2.22 24.59 10.94
C THR A 3 1.93 23.34 11.76
N GLU A 4 1.20 23.52 12.87
CA GLU A 4 0.53 22.41 13.54
C GLU A 4 -0.68 22.05 12.69
N ASN A 5 -0.53 21.04 11.83
CA ASN A 5 -1.55 20.17 11.22
C ASN A 5 -0.98 19.52 9.94
N GLU A 6 0.18 18.86 10.03
CA GLU A 6 0.44 17.75 9.11
C GLU A 6 -0.40 16.56 9.57
N PRO A 7 -0.97 15.75 8.66
CA PRO A 7 -1.81 14.63 9.06
C PRO A 7 -1.01 13.67 9.93
N ASP A 8 -1.62 13.23 11.04
CA ASP A 8 -1.01 12.30 12.00
C ASP A 8 -0.51 11.01 11.33
N TRP A 9 -1.01 10.64 10.14
CA TRP A 9 -0.60 9.45 9.40
C TRP A 9 -0.29 9.76 7.92
N PRO A 10 0.92 9.43 7.41
CA PRO A 10 1.24 9.56 6.00
C PRO A 10 0.38 8.62 5.14
N ILE A 11 0.06 9.07 3.92
CA ILE A 11 -0.57 8.23 2.89
C ILE A 11 0.52 7.54 2.07
N LEU A 12 0.52 6.21 2.10
CA LEU A 12 1.40 5.34 1.32
C LEU A 12 0.59 4.57 0.29
N VAL A 13 0.89 4.78 -1.00
CA VAL A 13 0.20 4.12 -2.11
C VAL A 13 1.06 2.97 -2.62
N ILE A 14 0.62 1.73 -2.39
CA ILE A 14 1.25 0.53 -2.92
C ILE A 14 0.91 0.40 -4.39
N SER A 15 1.92 0.43 -5.25
CA SER A 15 1.77 0.32 -6.71
C SER A 15 3.01 -0.31 -7.32
N LEU A 16 2.85 -1.12 -8.37
CA LEU A 16 4.01 -1.58 -9.15
C LEU A 16 4.73 -0.38 -9.78
N GLN A 17 6.05 -0.45 -9.87
CA GLN A 17 6.88 0.66 -10.36
C GLN A 17 6.52 1.07 -11.80
N ASP A 18 6.15 0.09 -12.63
CA ASP A 18 5.80 0.26 -14.03
C ASP A 18 4.30 0.56 -14.28
N ALA A 19 3.49 0.66 -13.22
CA ALA A 19 2.05 0.89 -13.33
C ALA A 19 1.69 2.36 -13.61
N ALA A 20 2.36 2.99 -14.58
CA ALA A 20 2.30 4.43 -14.85
C ALA A 20 0.86 4.97 -14.98
N LYS A 21 -0.03 4.25 -15.68
CA LYS A 21 -1.44 4.65 -15.83
C LYS A 21 -2.19 4.67 -14.49
N ARG A 22 -2.02 3.62 -13.67
CA ARG A 22 -2.70 3.52 -12.38
C ARG A 22 -2.13 4.52 -11.37
N ARG A 23 -0.80 4.67 -11.33
CA ARG A 23 -0.12 5.72 -10.55
C ARG A 23 -0.67 7.11 -10.91
N ALA A 24 -0.75 7.46 -12.19
CA ALA A 24 -1.30 8.74 -12.61
C ALA A 24 -2.78 8.93 -12.19
N MET A 25 -3.60 7.89 -12.26
CA MET A 25 -5.01 7.96 -11.86
C MET A 25 -5.18 8.24 -10.36
N VAL A 26 -4.48 7.49 -9.50
CA VAL A 26 -4.58 7.68 -8.04
C VAL A 26 -3.92 8.99 -7.61
N SER A 27 -2.81 9.39 -8.23
CA SER A 27 -2.19 10.70 -7.99
C SER A 27 -3.16 11.84 -8.29
N LYS A 28 -3.83 11.82 -9.45
CA LYS A 28 -4.81 12.84 -9.81
C LYS A 28 -5.96 12.93 -8.80
N GLN A 29 -6.44 11.81 -8.30
CA GLN A 29 -7.50 11.79 -7.27
C GLN A 29 -7.00 12.41 -5.95
N LEU A 30 -5.83 12.00 -5.47
CA LEU A 30 -5.25 12.52 -4.22
C LEU A 30 -4.90 14.02 -4.33
N GLU A 31 -4.33 14.45 -5.45
CA GLU A 31 -4.03 15.86 -5.74
C GLU A 31 -5.30 16.71 -5.80
N ALA A 32 -6.36 16.23 -6.46
CA ALA A 32 -7.65 16.92 -6.50
C ALA A 32 -8.29 17.08 -5.11
N LEU A 33 -8.02 16.12 -4.21
CA LEU A 33 -8.44 16.18 -2.81
C LEU A 33 -7.48 17.00 -1.92
N GLY A 34 -6.36 17.51 -2.46
CA GLY A 34 -5.34 18.23 -1.71
C GLY A 34 -4.61 17.37 -0.68
N LEU A 35 -4.45 16.07 -0.94
CA LEU A 35 -3.84 15.10 -0.05
C LEU A 35 -2.41 14.76 -0.51
N SER A 36 -1.42 14.99 0.37
CA SER A 36 -0.04 14.56 0.17
C SER A 36 0.10 13.04 0.32
N PHE A 37 0.90 12.41 -0.52
CA PHE A 37 1.14 10.96 -0.49
C PHE A 37 2.53 10.61 -1.01
N LYS A 38 2.96 9.36 -0.73
CA LYS A 38 4.16 8.75 -1.31
C LYS A 38 3.80 7.41 -1.94
N PHE A 39 4.50 7.04 -3.01
CA PHE A 39 4.42 5.68 -3.54
C PHE A 39 5.33 4.74 -2.74
N PHE A 40 4.84 3.52 -2.54
CA PHE A 40 5.63 2.37 -2.16
C PHE A 40 5.69 1.44 -3.37
N ASP A 41 6.91 1.16 -3.85
CA ASP A 41 7.12 0.25 -4.99
C ASP A 41 6.77 -1.18 -4.56
N ALA A 42 5.65 -1.68 -5.09
CA ALA A 42 5.13 -3.00 -4.75
C ALA A 42 6.03 -4.12 -5.28
N ILE A 43 6.07 -5.23 -4.56
CA ILE A 43 6.69 -6.47 -5.01
C ILE A 43 5.89 -6.98 -6.22
N ASP A 44 6.58 -7.29 -7.31
CA ASP A 44 5.97 -7.80 -8.53
C ASP A 44 5.91 -9.33 -8.52
N GLY A 45 4.69 -9.87 -8.45
CA GLY A 45 4.42 -11.31 -8.54
C GLY A 45 3.88 -11.77 -9.89
N ARG A 46 3.85 -10.91 -10.93
CA ARG A 46 3.24 -11.25 -12.24
C ARG A 46 3.98 -12.38 -12.96
N SER A 47 5.29 -12.47 -12.78
CA SER A 47 6.17 -13.46 -13.41
C SER A 47 6.70 -14.49 -12.40
N GLY A 48 5.98 -14.68 -11.30
CA GLY A 48 6.39 -15.49 -10.16
C GLY A 48 6.84 -14.64 -8.97
N LEU A 49 6.81 -15.22 -7.77
CA LEU A 49 7.27 -14.53 -6.57
C LEU A 49 8.81 -14.45 -6.61
N PRO A 50 9.43 -13.27 -6.40
CA PRO A 50 10.89 -13.20 -6.40
C PRO A 50 11.47 -14.06 -5.26
N ALA A 51 12.53 -14.82 -5.57
CA ALA A 51 13.09 -15.82 -4.66
C ALA A 51 13.48 -15.29 -3.27
N ALA A 52 13.86 -14.02 -3.18
CA ALA A 52 14.17 -13.35 -1.91
C ALA A 52 12.98 -13.29 -0.92
N TYR A 53 11.76 -13.46 -1.41
CA TYR A 53 10.54 -13.45 -0.58
C TYR A 53 9.97 -14.85 -0.33
N GLU A 54 10.48 -15.88 -0.99
CA GLU A 54 9.93 -17.24 -0.90
C GLU A 54 10.02 -17.81 0.52
N SER A 55 11.09 -17.50 1.26
CA SER A 55 11.25 -17.92 2.66
C SER A 55 10.27 -17.24 3.63
N GLN A 56 9.53 -16.22 3.18
CA GLN A 56 8.55 -15.49 3.99
C GLN A 56 7.12 -16.00 3.78
N VAL A 57 6.91 -17.00 2.91
CA VAL A 57 5.59 -17.54 2.61
C VAL A 57 5.47 -19.00 3.02
N ASP A 58 4.37 -19.35 3.70
CA ASP A 58 4.00 -20.74 3.96
C ASP A 58 2.94 -21.17 2.95
N ARG A 59 3.37 -21.71 1.81
CA ARG A 59 2.45 -22.10 0.73
C ARG A 59 1.50 -23.21 1.15
N ALA A 60 2.03 -24.23 1.82
CA ALA A 60 1.24 -25.38 2.27
C ALA A 60 0.22 -24.98 3.34
N GLY A 61 0.63 -24.17 4.33
CA GLY A 61 -0.27 -23.66 5.36
C GLY A 61 -1.32 -22.71 4.78
N THR A 62 -0.94 -21.86 3.82
CA THR A 62 -1.89 -20.98 3.13
C THR A 62 -2.94 -21.78 2.36
N GLU A 63 -2.53 -22.80 1.60
CA GLU A 63 -3.46 -23.66 0.86
C GLU A 63 -4.38 -24.45 1.78
N ALA A 64 -3.85 -25.00 2.88
CA ALA A 64 -4.65 -25.68 3.89
C ALA A 64 -5.68 -24.75 4.55
N TYR A 65 -5.32 -23.49 4.79
CA TYR A 65 -6.21 -22.50 5.42
C TYR A 65 -7.31 -22.01 4.47
N PHE A 66 -6.95 -21.63 3.23
CA PHE A 66 -7.91 -21.09 2.26
C PHE A 66 -8.64 -22.16 1.43
N GLY A 67 -8.21 -23.41 1.51
CA GLY A 67 -8.73 -24.52 0.70
C GLY A 67 -8.37 -24.43 -0.79
N ARG A 68 -7.42 -23.56 -1.15
CA ARG A 68 -6.92 -23.37 -2.51
C ARG A 68 -5.55 -22.68 -2.48
N PRO A 69 -4.71 -22.89 -3.51
CA PRO A 69 -3.45 -22.16 -3.62
C PRO A 69 -3.72 -20.66 -3.83
N MET A 70 -2.88 -19.83 -3.21
CA MET A 70 -2.76 -18.42 -3.57
C MET A 70 -1.78 -18.25 -4.74
N SER A 71 -2.05 -17.31 -5.63
CA SER A 71 -1.13 -16.96 -6.71
C SER A 71 0.06 -16.16 -6.18
N ASP A 72 1.16 -16.16 -6.93
CA ASP A 72 2.34 -15.36 -6.58
C ASP A 72 2.03 -13.86 -6.51
N GLY A 73 1.11 -13.36 -7.34
CA GLY A 73 0.62 -11.98 -7.24
C GLY A 73 -0.09 -11.71 -5.91
N GLN A 74 -0.81 -12.69 -5.36
CA GLN A 74 -1.46 -12.54 -4.05
C GLN A 74 -0.44 -12.56 -2.91
N TYR A 75 0.58 -13.42 -2.97
CA TYR A 75 1.69 -13.39 -2.02
C TYR A 75 2.48 -12.09 -2.10
N ALA A 76 2.85 -11.65 -3.30
CA ALA A 76 3.58 -10.40 -3.53
C ALA A 76 2.79 -9.18 -3.01
N CYS A 77 1.46 -9.19 -3.19
CA CYS A 77 0.59 -8.18 -2.61
C CYS A 77 0.67 -8.20 -1.07
N ALA A 78 0.47 -9.34 -0.44
CA ALA A 78 0.52 -9.45 1.03
C ALA A 78 1.89 -9.03 1.60
N LEU A 79 2.97 -9.45 0.95
CA LEU A 79 4.34 -9.08 1.31
C LEU A 79 4.63 -7.60 1.12
N SER A 80 4.03 -6.95 0.11
CA SER A 80 4.15 -5.49 -0.07
C SER A 80 3.50 -4.74 1.09
N HIS A 81 2.33 -5.19 1.55
CA HIS A 81 1.70 -4.64 2.75
C HIS A 81 2.55 -4.90 4.01
N LEU A 82 3.10 -6.11 4.15
CA LEU A 82 4.01 -6.44 5.26
C LEU A 82 5.25 -5.55 5.28
N ALA A 83 5.82 -5.23 4.12
CA ALA A 83 6.96 -4.33 4.01
C ALA A 83 6.59 -2.90 4.47
N VAL A 84 5.40 -2.40 4.10
CA VAL A 84 4.91 -1.12 4.61
C VAL A 84 4.68 -1.16 6.13
N TYR A 85 4.17 -2.27 6.68
CA TYR A 85 4.03 -2.44 8.13
C TYR A 85 5.38 -2.39 8.85
N ARG A 86 6.41 -3.02 8.28
CA ARG A 86 7.78 -2.95 8.81
C ARG A 86 8.30 -1.52 8.76
N GLN A 87 8.11 -0.81 7.65
CA GLN A 87 8.49 0.59 7.50
C GLN A 87 7.85 1.48 8.58
N ILE A 88 6.55 1.32 8.87
CA ILE A 88 5.87 2.06 9.94
C ILE A 88 6.57 1.89 11.28
N VAL A 89 6.97 0.66 11.63
CA VAL A 89 7.66 0.36 12.89
C VAL A 89 9.09 0.90 12.89
N GLU A 90 9.84 0.68 11.81
CA GLU A 90 11.25 1.08 11.67
C GLU A 90 11.42 2.60 11.70
N GLU A 91 10.53 3.32 11.01
CA GLU A 91 10.51 4.80 10.98
C GLU A 91 9.80 5.41 12.21
N LYS A 92 9.27 4.58 13.12
CA LYS A 92 8.51 5.01 14.30
C LYS A 92 7.35 5.95 13.96
N LEU A 93 6.66 5.67 12.87
CA LEU A 93 5.47 6.41 12.49
C LEU A 93 4.33 6.09 13.49
N PRO A 94 3.51 7.07 13.89
CA PRO A 94 2.34 6.82 14.75
C PRO A 94 1.26 5.97 14.05
N GLY A 95 1.37 5.80 12.73
CA GLY A 95 0.51 4.99 11.87
C GLY A 95 0.70 5.41 10.40
N ALA A 96 -0.05 4.79 9.48
CA ALA A 96 -0.10 5.22 8.08
C ALA A 96 -1.45 4.83 7.45
N ILE A 97 -1.84 5.56 6.40
CA ILE A 97 -2.95 5.18 5.53
C ILE A 97 -2.37 4.48 4.31
N ILE A 98 -2.72 3.21 4.12
CA ILE A 98 -2.18 2.38 3.04
C ILE A 98 -3.26 2.21 1.97
N LEU A 99 -3.00 2.74 0.78
CA LEU A 99 -3.89 2.63 -0.37
C LEU A 99 -3.26 1.74 -1.46
N LYS A 100 -4.10 1.15 -2.32
CA LYS A 100 -3.67 0.56 -3.59
C LYS A 100 -3.88 1.56 -4.73
N ASP A 101 -3.19 1.34 -5.83
CA ASP A 101 -3.25 2.22 -7.02
C ASP A 101 -4.57 2.18 -7.80
N ASP A 102 -5.48 1.26 -7.44
CA ASP A 102 -6.83 1.14 -7.97
C ASP A 102 -7.91 1.68 -7.01
N ALA A 103 -7.52 2.37 -5.93
CA ALA A 103 -8.45 3.01 -5.03
C ALA A 103 -9.29 4.10 -5.73
N ILE A 104 -10.58 4.14 -5.38
CA ILE A 104 -11.52 5.17 -5.81
C ILE A 104 -11.78 6.07 -4.59
N LEU A 105 -11.33 7.33 -4.70
CA LEU A 105 -11.35 8.29 -3.61
C LEU A 105 -12.33 9.42 -3.94
N GLY A 106 -13.07 9.88 -2.93
CA GLY A 106 -13.99 11.01 -3.06
C GLY A 106 -13.92 11.93 -1.85
N ASP A 107 -14.70 12.99 -1.89
CA ASP A 107 -14.65 14.07 -0.89
C ASP A 107 -14.84 13.58 0.54
N ALA A 108 -15.68 12.55 0.74
CA ALA A 108 -15.90 11.94 2.06
C ALA A 108 -14.62 11.36 2.68
N PHE A 109 -13.71 10.83 1.86
CA PHE A 109 -12.42 10.34 2.35
C PHE A 109 -11.54 11.50 2.83
N ALA A 110 -11.48 12.60 2.06
CA ALA A 110 -10.72 13.78 2.46
C ALA A 110 -11.30 14.46 3.71
N LEU A 111 -12.62 14.52 3.84
CA LEU A 111 -13.30 15.00 5.05
C LEU A 111 -12.93 14.17 6.28
N PHE A 112 -13.05 12.84 6.17
CA PHE A 112 -12.65 11.92 7.26
C PHE A 112 -11.22 12.14 7.74
N LEU A 113 -10.27 12.45 6.84
CA LEU A 113 -8.88 12.69 7.22
C LEU A 113 -8.64 14.04 7.90
N ARG A 114 -9.46 15.05 7.61
CA ARG A 114 -9.33 16.40 8.18
C ARG A 114 -10.04 16.56 9.52
N GLU A 115 -11.05 15.73 9.78
CA GLU A 115 -11.87 15.74 10.99
C GLU A 115 -11.34 14.83 12.11
N LYS A 116 -10.19 14.19 11.88
CA LYS A 116 -9.52 13.39 12.92
C LYS A 116 -8.87 14.25 13.99
#